data_AF-A0A820EBY0-F1
#
_entry.id   AF-A0A820EBY0-F1
#
_cell.length_a   1.000
_cell.length_b   1.000
_cell.length_c   1.000
_cell.angle_alpha   90.00
_cell.angle_beta   90.00
_cell.angle_gamma   90.00
#
_symmetry.space_group_name_H-M   'P 1'
#
loop_
_entity.id
_entity.type
_entity.pdbx_description
1 polymer ?
#
loop_
_entity_poly.entity_id
_entity_poly.type
_entity_poly.pdbx_seq_one_letter_code
_entity_poly.pdbx_strand_id
1 'polypeptide(L)'
;MSNTPTITFSQCNKGKRVLVCDGYVYHLNKLCSKAKYWRCGNRLCAAVIHTDINDEFKVRKGDHSNHLSSPAYIEILSFKSNIKQCVVTEATPIGRIYDEELVKAQLSQTALSVVASTQDAKSSLNRIHRLETPRLPITCRFDIPTLYNLTINVERFLLYDKMRRNKRNLIFATGDQLRVLFKAKQILMDGTFSLYPHFLNNFTRFMQLSFPFAFVLLAGRSGSIYKEMLQQLEEEPDDIYKDDANVRNFCRRLMALPFLPLYEVDFAFEELAEQRPNVLAPLFIYFDNY
;
A
#
# COMPACT_ATOMS: atom_id res chain seq x y z
N MET A 1 -43.57 -22.61 19.00
CA MET A 1 -42.11 -22.43 19.10
C MET A 1 -41.80 -21.00 18.73
N SER A 2 -41.46 -20.16 19.71
CA SER A 2 -41.10 -18.75 19.49
C SER A 2 -39.77 -18.70 18.75
N ASN A 3 -39.82 -18.50 17.43
CA ASN A 3 -38.64 -18.31 16.61
C ASN A 3 -38.07 -16.93 16.96
N THR A 4 -37.09 -16.88 17.85
CA THR A 4 -36.40 -15.63 18.18
C THR A 4 -35.73 -15.13 16.89
N PRO A 5 -36.06 -13.92 16.41
CA PRO A 5 -35.52 -13.43 15.16
C PRO A 5 -33.99 -13.27 15.29
N THR A 6 -33.27 -13.69 14.25
CA THR A 6 -31.82 -13.52 14.20
C THR A 6 -31.50 -12.07 13.84
N ILE A 7 -30.83 -11.38 14.75
CA ILE A 7 -30.36 -10.01 14.52
C ILE A 7 -28.87 -10.01 14.22
N THR A 8 -28.46 -9.18 13.26
CA THR A 8 -27.05 -8.92 12.96
C THR A 8 -26.79 -7.42 12.92
N PHE A 9 -25.51 -7.03 12.95
CA PHE A 9 -25.13 -5.62 12.93
C PHE A 9 -24.21 -5.32 11.76
N SER A 10 -24.38 -4.13 11.20
CA SER A 10 -23.55 -3.61 10.13
C SER A 10 -23.33 -2.10 10.30
N GLN A 11 -22.69 -1.45 9.34
CA GLN A 11 -22.41 -0.03 9.36
C GLN A 11 -22.95 0.66 8.12
N CYS A 12 -23.59 1.82 8.30
CA CYS A 12 -24.07 2.61 7.16
C CYS A 12 -22.95 3.43 6.49
N ASN A 13 -23.30 4.15 5.41
CA ASN A 13 -22.36 5.00 4.69
C ASN A 13 -21.62 6.01 5.59
N LYS A 14 -22.27 6.50 6.66
CA LYS A 14 -21.71 7.46 7.63
C LYS A 14 -20.98 6.79 8.81
N GLY A 15 -20.72 5.48 8.77
CA GLY A 15 -20.06 4.74 9.85
C GLY A 15 -20.93 4.49 11.08
N LYS A 16 -22.21 4.92 11.06
CA LYS A 16 -23.13 4.64 12.16
C LYS A 16 -23.57 3.18 12.10
N ARG A 17 -23.55 2.53 13.27
CA ARG A 17 -24.04 1.16 13.44
C ARG A 17 -25.52 1.07 13.13
N VAL A 18 -25.90 0.01 12.44
CA VAL A 18 -27.29 -0.35 12.10
C VAL A 18 -27.53 -1.81 12.45
N LEU A 19 -28.79 -2.12 12.76
CA LEU A 19 -29.25 -3.46 13.08
C LEU A 19 -29.99 -4.01 11.85
N VAL A 20 -29.71 -5.25 11.49
CA VAL A 20 -30.39 -5.98 10.41
C VAL A 20 -31.18 -7.13 11.02
N CYS A 21 -32.45 -7.24 10.65
CA CYS A 21 -33.36 -8.28 11.14
C CYS A 21 -34.39 -8.59 10.04
N ASP A 22 -34.55 -9.87 9.71
CA ASP A 22 -35.55 -10.38 8.74
C ASP A 22 -35.60 -9.62 7.39
N GLY A 23 -34.45 -9.21 6.85
CA GLY A 23 -34.41 -8.48 5.58
C GLY A 23 -34.70 -6.97 5.69
N TYR A 24 -34.75 -6.44 6.90
CA TYR A 24 -34.98 -5.01 7.19
C TYR A 24 -33.82 -4.38 7.96
N VAL A 25 -33.59 -3.09 7.70
CA VAL A 25 -32.53 -2.30 8.35
C VAL A 25 -33.14 -1.31 9.34
N TYR A 26 -32.59 -1.29 10.54
CA TYR A 26 -33.00 -0.45 11.65
C TYR A 26 -31.85 0.46 12.09
N HIS A 27 -32.17 1.72 12.36
CA HIS A 27 -31.24 2.72 12.86
C HIS A 27 -31.46 2.96 14.35
N LEU A 28 -30.36 3.19 15.07
CA LEU A 28 -30.43 3.55 16.48
C LEU A 28 -31.21 4.87 16.64
N ASN A 29 -32.35 4.80 17.33
CA ASN A 29 -33.20 5.94 17.63
C ASN A 29 -32.88 6.52 19.01
N LYS A 30 -32.68 5.64 20.01
CA LYS A 30 -32.42 6.04 21.40
C LYS A 30 -31.54 5.00 22.10
N LEU A 31 -30.58 5.48 22.88
CA LEU A 31 -29.77 4.68 23.80
C LEU A 31 -30.17 5.05 25.24
N CYS A 32 -30.51 4.05 26.03
CA CYS A 32 -30.79 4.17 27.47
C CYS A 32 -29.80 3.30 28.25
N SER A 33 -29.73 3.49 29.58
CA SER A 33 -28.82 2.73 30.45
C SER A 33 -29.00 1.21 30.40
N LYS A 34 -30.22 0.72 30.11
CA LYS A 34 -30.56 -0.72 30.12
C LYS A 34 -30.93 -1.32 28.76
N ALA A 35 -31.05 -0.49 27.72
CA ALA A 35 -31.58 -0.92 26.43
C ALA A 35 -31.25 0.05 25.29
N LYS A 36 -31.24 -0.48 24.06
CA LYS A 36 -31.13 0.27 22.81
C LYS A 36 -32.42 0.14 22.02
N TYR A 37 -32.87 1.25 21.43
CA TYR A 37 -34.11 1.33 20.67
C TYR A 37 -33.79 1.62 19.21
N TRP A 38 -34.24 0.75 18.33
CA TRP A 38 -33.93 0.74 16.91
C TRP A 38 -35.20 0.92 16.09
N ARG A 39 -35.26 1.93 15.23
CA ARG A 39 -36.42 2.20 14.35
C ARG A 39 -36.10 1.79 12.93
N CYS A 40 -37.10 1.35 12.16
CA CYS A 40 -36.92 1.09 10.74
C CYS A 40 -36.37 2.33 10.00
N GLY A 41 -35.52 2.10 8.99
CA GLY A 41 -34.99 3.17 8.13
C GLY A 41 -36.05 3.84 7.26
N ASN A 42 -37.15 3.16 6.93
CA ASN A 42 -38.26 3.79 6.24
C ASN A 42 -39.02 4.70 7.21
N ARG A 43 -39.11 6.00 6.88
CA ARG A 43 -39.70 7.03 7.76
C ARG A 43 -41.18 6.80 8.04
N LEU A 44 -41.91 6.18 7.11
CA LEU A 44 -43.33 5.90 7.27
C LEU A 44 -43.58 4.58 8.02
N CYS A 45 -42.55 3.76 8.22
CA CYS A 45 -42.67 2.47 8.90
C CYS A 45 -42.64 2.63 10.42
N ALA A 46 -43.58 1.97 11.10
CA ALA A 46 -43.72 1.98 12.55
C ALA A 46 -42.94 0.83 13.23
N ALA A 47 -42.23 -0.02 12.47
CA ALA A 47 -41.49 -1.15 13.03
C ALA A 47 -40.29 -0.70 13.88
N VAL A 48 -40.19 -1.28 15.08
CA VAL A 48 -39.16 -0.98 16.09
C VAL A 48 -38.64 -2.28 16.70
N ILE A 49 -37.33 -2.34 16.94
CA ILE A 49 -36.66 -3.41 17.68
C ILE A 49 -35.99 -2.83 18.92
N HIS A 50 -36.08 -3.52 20.04
CA HIS A 50 -35.35 -3.21 21.26
C HIS A 50 -34.32 -4.30 21.51
N THR A 51 -33.08 -3.89 21.79
CA THR A 51 -32.05 -4.78 22.29
C THR A 51 -31.66 -4.38 23.71
N ASP A 52 -30.98 -5.28 24.42
CA ASP A 52 -30.28 -4.93 25.65
C ASP A 52 -29.05 -4.05 25.35
N ILE A 53 -28.28 -3.72 26.40
CA ILE A 53 -27.05 -2.93 26.24
C ILE A 53 -25.94 -3.73 25.53
N ASN A 54 -25.97 -5.07 25.63
CA ASN A 54 -25.05 -6.02 25.03
C ASN A 54 -25.49 -6.50 23.63
N ASP A 55 -26.49 -5.84 23.04
CA ASP A 55 -27.02 -6.11 21.71
C ASP A 55 -27.81 -7.42 21.54
N GLU A 56 -28.30 -7.98 22.64
CA GLU A 56 -29.22 -9.11 22.62
C GLU A 56 -30.65 -8.67 22.34
N PHE A 57 -31.36 -9.42 21.49
CA PHE A 57 -32.74 -9.14 21.13
C PHE A 57 -33.66 -9.22 22.37
N LYS A 58 -34.50 -8.20 22.58
CA LYS A 58 -35.55 -8.22 23.61
C LYS A 58 -36.95 -8.28 23.03
N VAL A 59 -37.26 -7.31 22.17
CA VAL A 59 -38.64 -7.05 21.73
C VAL A 59 -38.64 -6.53 20.30
N ARG A 60 -39.66 -6.94 19.53
CA ARG A 60 -40.05 -6.33 18.25
C ARG A 60 -41.48 -5.81 18.35
N LYS A 61 -41.74 -4.62 17.82
CA LYS A 61 -43.07 -4.01 17.74
C LYS A 61 -43.31 -3.45 16.33
N GLY A 62 -44.58 -3.38 15.93
CA GLY A 62 -44.99 -2.91 14.60
C GLY A 62 -44.66 -3.93 13.50
N ASP A 63 -45.20 -3.66 12.31
CA ASP A 63 -44.99 -4.47 11.12
C ASP A 63 -44.38 -3.64 9.98
N HIS A 64 -44.00 -4.32 8.90
CA HIS A 64 -43.49 -3.70 7.68
C HIS A 64 -44.55 -3.67 6.58
N SER A 65 -45.83 -3.54 6.92
CA SER A 65 -46.93 -3.65 5.95
C SER A 65 -46.89 -2.57 4.86
N ASN A 66 -46.14 -1.49 5.07
CA ASN A 66 -46.02 -0.36 4.14
C ASN A 66 -44.76 -0.37 3.26
N HIS A 67 -43.89 -1.37 3.37
CA HIS A 67 -42.79 -1.55 2.42
C HIS A 67 -42.21 -2.97 2.45
N LEU A 68 -41.63 -3.38 1.33
CA LEU A 68 -40.95 -4.65 1.21
C LEU A 68 -39.58 -4.63 1.90
N SER A 69 -39.10 -5.83 2.24
CA SER A 69 -37.72 -6.07 2.61
C SER A 69 -36.81 -5.83 1.39
N SER A 70 -35.54 -5.53 1.63
CA SER A 70 -34.56 -5.36 0.54
C SER A 70 -33.31 -6.20 0.83
N PRO A 71 -33.33 -7.50 0.49
CA PRO A 71 -32.17 -8.37 0.65
C PRO A 71 -30.94 -7.83 -0.09
N ALA A 72 -31.13 -7.37 -1.34
CA ALA A 72 -30.07 -6.76 -2.14
C ALA A 72 -29.41 -5.55 -1.45
N TYR A 73 -30.19 -4.70 -0.78
CA TYR A 73 -29.63 -3.58 -0.03
C TYR A 73 -28.78 -4.05 1.17
N ILE A 74 -29.20 -5.12 1.84
CA ILE A 74 -28.47 -5.69 2.98
C ILE A 74 -27.17 -6.34 2.52
N GLU A 75 -27.18 -7.05 1.39
CA GLU A 75 -25.98 -7.60 0.78
C GLU A 75 -24.96 -6.48 0.47
N ILE A 76 -25.42 -5.40 -0.20
CA ILE A 76 -24.58 -4.23 -0.50
C ILE A 76 -24.06 -3.56 0.79
N LEU A 77 -24.90 -3.48 1.82
CA LEU A 77 -24.53 -2.89 3.10
C LEU A 77 -23.42 -3.70 3.78
N SER A 78 -23.57 -5.02 3.82
CA SER A 78 -22.57 -5.95 4.37
C SER A 78 -21.25 -5.85 3.60
N PHE A 79 -21.31 -5.92 2.27
CA PHE A 79 -20.16 -5.76 1.38
C PHE A 79 -19.41 -4.44 1.62
N LYS A 80 -20.13 -3.32 1.71
CA LYS A 80 -19.52 -2.01 2.01
C LYS A 80 -18.89 -1.95 3.39
N SER A 81 -19.46 -2.62 4.38
CA SER A 81 -18.89 -2.69 5.72
C SER A 81 -17.57 -3.46 5.70
N ASN A 82 -17.51 -4.59 4.99
CA ASN A 82 -16.32 -5.43 4.88
C ASN A 82 -15.19 -4.70 4.15
N ILE A 83 -15.44 -4.10 2.99
CA ILE A 83 -14.39 -3.35 2.28
C ILE A 83 -13.83 -2.23 3.15
N LYS A 84 -14.68 -1.50 3.88
CA LYS A 84 -14.20 -0.43 4.76
C LYS A 84 -13.29 -0.98 5.85
N GLN A 85 -13.60 -2.15 6.40
CA GLN A 85 -12.76 -2.80 7.39
C GLN A 85 -11.42 -3.22 6.78
N CYS A 86 -11.43 -3.93 5.65
CA CYS A 86 -10.22 -4.35 4.93
C CYS A 86 -9.31 -3.17 4.58
N VAL A 87 -9.89 -2.07 4.10
CA VAL A 87 -9.13 -0.83 3.79
C VAL A 87 -8.43 -0.25 5.01
N VAL A 88 -8.92 -0.51 6.23
CA VAL A 88 -8.27 -0.04 7.46
C VAL A 88 -7.25 -1.04 7.98
N THR A 89 -7.48 -2.34 7.78
CA THR A 89 -6.68 -3.40 8.40
C THR A 89 -5.57 -3.95 7.49
N GLU A 90 -5.69 -3.79 6.18
CA GLU A 90 -4.80 -4.40 5.19
C GLU A 90 -3.97 -3.34 4.46
N ALA A 91 -2.75 -3.71 4.04
CA ALA A 91 -1.88 -2.87 3.21
C ALA A 91 -2.13 -3.05 1.69
N THR A 92 -3.10 -3.89 1.31
CA THR A 92 -3.43 -4.21 -0.08
C THR A 92 -3.97 -2.97 -0.82
N PRO A 93 -3.64 -2.76 -2.11
CA PRO A 93 -4.21 -1.65 -2.88
C PRO A 93 -5.75 -1.69 -2.89
N ILE A 94 -6.39 -0.53 -2.68
CA ILE A 94 -7.86 -0.41 -2.55
C ILE A 94 -8.63 -1.05 -3.71
N GLY A 95 -8.13 -0.93 -4.95
CA GLY A 95 -8.77 -1.56 -6.10
C GLY A 95 -8.82 -3.08 -5.97
N ARG A 96 -7.71 -3.69 -5.54
CA ARG A 96 -7.62 -5.13 -5.33
C ARG A 96 -8.49 -5.60 -4.15
N ILE A 97 -8.51 -4.85 -3.05
CA ILE A 97 -9.45 -5.10 -1.93
C ILE A 97 -10.89 -5.14 -2.44
N TYR A 98 -11.27 -4.16 -3.26
CA TYR A 98 -12.62 -4.08 -3.80
C TYR A 98 -12.98 -5.32 -4.63
N ASP A 99 -12.11 -5.70 -5.56
CA ASP A 99 -12.36 -6.81 -6.48
C ASP A 99 -12.40 -8.16 -5.73
N GLU A 100 -11.47 -8.38 -4.79
CA GLU A 100 -11.45 -9.60 -3.97
C GLU A 100 -12.69 -9.70 -3.07
N GLU A 101 -13.07 -8.61 -2.40
CA GLU A 101 -14.28 -8.59 -1.57
C GLU A 101 -15.56 -8.73 -2.40
N LEU A 102 -15.58 -8.23 -3.64
CA LEU A 102 -16.74 -8.35 -4.52
C LEU A 102 -16.99 -9.81 -4.90
N VAL A 103 -15.91 -10.55 -5.19
CA VAL A 103 -15.96 -11.99 -5.46
C VAL A 103 -16.39 -12.77 -4.21
N LYS A 104 -15.81 -12.46 -3.05
CA LYS A 104 -16.17 -13.12 -1.77
C LYS A 104 -17.62 -12.87 -1.37
N ALA A 105 -18.17 -11.69 -1.64
CA ALA A 105 -19.51 -11.30 -1.23
C ALA A 105 -20.63 -12.05 -1.99
N GLN A 106 -20.33 -12.64 -3.15
CA GLN A 106 -21.29 -13.43 -3.97
C GLN A 106 -22.67 -12.74 -4.09
N LEU A 107 -22.66 -11.45 -4.42
CA LEU A 107 -23.84 -10.61 -4.46
C LEU A 107 -24.88 -11.15 -5.46
N SER A 108 -26.16 -11.01 -5.11
CA SER A 108 -27.27 -11.33 -6.03
C SER A 108 -27.23 -10.45 -7.28
N GLN A 109 -27.84 -10.91 -8.39
CA GLN A 109 -27.90 -10.11 -9.62
C GLN A 109 -28.54 -8.73 -9.40
N THR A 110 -29.54 -8.66 -8.51
CA THR A 110 -30.20 -7.41 -8.11
C THR A 110 -29.27 -6.48 -7.31
N ALA A 111 -28.39 -7.04 -6.49
CA ALA A 111 -27.38 -6.25 -5.78
C ALA A 111 -26.28 -5.78 -6.73
N LEU A 112 -25.80 -6.65 -7.63
CA LEU A 112 -24.78 -6.32 -8.63
C LEU A 112 -25.21 -5.20 -9.58
N SER A 113 -26.50 -5.10 -9.92
CA SER A 113 -26.98 -4.02 -10.80
C SER A 113 -26.99 -2.63 -10.14
N VAL A 114 -26.87 -2.56 -8.80
CA VAL A 114 -26.97 -1.30 -8.03
C VAL A 114 -25.70 -1.01 -7.23
N VAL A 115 -24.84 -2.01 -7.00
CA VAL A 115 -23.57 -1.83 -6.31
C VAL A 115 -22.71 -0.82 -7.09
N ALA A 116 -22.04 0.06 -6.36
CA ALA A 116 -21.19 1.08 -6.98
C ALA A 116 -20.06 0.40 -7.77
N SER A 117 -19.50 1.07 -8.78
CA SER A 117 -18.27 0.58 -9.38
C SER A 117 -17.08 0.84 -8.44
N THR A 118 -15.98 0.12 -8.64
CA THR A 118 -14.70 0.38 -7.96
C THR A 118 -14.30 1.85 -8.11
N GLN A 119 -14.52 2.44 -9.30
CA GLN A 119 -14.16 3.82 -9.59
C GLN A 119 -14.97 4.83 -8.77
N ASP A 120 -16.27 4.60 -8.60
CA ASP A 120 -17.15 5.45 -7.79
C ASP A 120 -16.80 5.35 -6.30
N ALA A 121 -16.49 4.14 -5.84
CA ALA A 121 -16.15 3.87 -4.44
C ALA A 121 -14.75 4.38 -4.06
N LYS A 122 -13.82 4.45 -5.03
CA LYS A 122 -12.40 4.75 -4.82
C LYS A 122 -12.14 6.03 -4.02
N SER A 123 -12.88 7.11 -4.30
CA SER A 123 -12.71 8.40 -3.61
C SER A 123 -13.03 8.31 -2.12
N SER A 124 -14.13 7.63 -1.78
CA SER A 124 -14.60 7.44 -0.41
C SER A 124 -13.70 6.48 0.36
N LEU A 125 -13.27 5.39 -0.26
CA LEU A 125 -12.36 4.42 0.34
C LEU A 125 -10.97 5.03 0.58
N ASN A 126 -10.42 5.77 -0.38
CA ASN A 126 -9.18 6.53 -0.19
C ASN A 126 -9.28 7.55 0.94
N ARG A 127 -10.46 8.17 1.14
CA ARG A 127 -10.65 9.09 2.27
C ARG A 127 -10.60 8.34 3.60
N ILE A 128 -11.21 7.16 3.69
CA ILE A 128 -11.19 6.32 4.89
C ILE A 128 -9.76 5.85 5.17
N HIS A 129 -9.07 5.28 4.17
CA HIS A 129 -7.67 4.89 4.28
C HIS A 129 -6.80 6.04 4.77
N ARG A 130 -7.00 7.26 4.22
CA ARG A 130 -6.24 8.45 4.62
C ARG A 130 -6.43 8.89 6.08
N LEU A 131 -7.55 8.55 6.71
CA LEU A 131 -7.77 8.86 8.13
C LEU A 131 -6.96 7.95 9.04
N GLU A 132 -6.68 6.72 8.60
CA GLU A 132 -5.93 5.71 9.35
C GLU A 132 -4.44 5.71 8.99
N THR A 133 -4.07 6.16 7.79
CA THR A 133 -2.66 6.33 7.45
C THR A 133 -2.04 7.46 8.26
N PRO A 134 -0.83 7.25 8.81
CA PRO A 134 -0.08 8.32 9.47
C PRO A 134 0.02 9.55 8.56
N ARG A 135 -0.22 10.73 9.13
CA ARG A 135 0.01 11.98 8.41
C ARG A 135 1.47 12.04 7.98
N LEU A 136 1.69 12.61 6.80
CA LEU A 136 3.06 12.87 6.36
C LEU A 136 3.81 13.64 7.46
N PRO A 137 4.99 13.15 7.86
CA PRO A 137 5.76 13.82 8.89
C PRO A 137 6.12 15.25 8.46
N ILE A 138 6.27 16.14 9.43
CA ILE A 138 6.68 17.54 9.21
C ILE A 138 8.20 17.68 9.35
N THR A 139 8.83 16.77 10.09
CA THR A 139 10.28 16.77 10.35
C THR A 139 10.86 15.39 10.08
N CYS A 140 12.18 15.31 9.94
CA CYS A 140 12.91 14.05 9.77
C CYS A 140 12.94 13.16 11.03
N ARG A 141 12.45 13.66 12.18
CA ARG A 141 12.35 12.92 13.45
C ARG A 141 10.94 12.35 13.58
N PHE A 142 10.74 11.19 12.96
CA PHE A 142 9.48 10.45 13.03
C PHE A 142 9.77 8.98 13.22
N ASP A 143 8.87 8.25 13.85
CA ASP A 143 9.00 6.80 13.95
C ASP A 143 8.47 6.14 12.68
N ILE A 144 9.15 5.10 12.21
CA ILE A 144 8.66 4.27 11.10
C ILE A 144 7.95 3.08 11.72
N PRO A 145 6.62 2.95 11.54
CA PRO A 145 5.88 1.77 11.97
C PRO A 145 6.51 0.47 11.48
N THR A 146 6.53 -0.55 12.33
CA THR A 146 7.13 -1.87 12.02
C THR A 146 6.58 -2.47 10.73
N LEU A 147 5.31 -2.21 10.41
CA LEU A 147 4.68 -2.66 9.17
C LEU A 147 5.41 -2.17 7.91
N TYR A 148 6.05 -0.99 7.94
CA TYR A 148 6.79 -0.46 6.79
C TYR A 148 8.25 -0.91 6.75
N ASN A 149 8.72 -1.60 7.80
CA ASN A 149 10.06 -2.16 7.83
C ASN A 149 10.13 -3.52 7.14
N LEU A 150 8.97 -4.14 6.86
CA LEU A 150 8.84 -5.50 6.37
C LEU A 150 8.06 -5.56 5.06
N THR A 151 8.30 -6.61 4.27
CA THR A 151 7.45 -6.98 3.15
C THR A 151 6.16 -7.65 3.64
N ILE A 152 5.21 -7.88 2.74
CA ILE A 152 4.00 -8.66 3.01
C ILE A 152 4.36 -10.09 3.48
N ASN A 153 5.48 -10.63 3.00
CA ASN A 153 6.00 -11.94 3.40
C ASN A 153 6.89 -11.87 4.65
N VAL A 154 6.85 -10.76 5.40
CA VAL A 154 7.58 -10.58 6.67
C VAL A 154 9.10 -10.58 6.50
N GLU A 155 9.60 -10.27 5.30
CA GLU A 155 11.04 -10.11 5.05
C GLU A 155 11.47 -8.68 5.33
N ARG A 156 12.73 -8.46 5.71
CA ARG A 156 13.27 -7.10 5.91
C ARG A 156 13.20 -6.31 4.61
N PHE A 157 12.56 -5.15 4.67
CA PHE A 157 12.40 -4.22 3.56
C PHE A 157 13.09 -2.87 3.79
N LEU A 158 13.10 -2.36 5.04
CA LEU A 158 13.91 -1.20 5.39
C LEU A 158 15.36 -1.65 5.62
N LEU A 159 16.22 -1.42 4.63
CA LEU A 159 17.63 -1.80 4.68
C LEU A 159 18.47 -0.77 5.43
N TYR A 160 18.21 0.50 5.18
CA TYR A 160 19.00 1.58 5.73
C TYR A 160 18.11 2.65 6.32
N ASP A 161 18.42 3.03 7.55
CA ASP A 161 17.82 4.17 8.24
C ASP A 161 18.88 4.86 9.08
N LYS A 162 19.30 6.05 8.65
CA LYS A 162 20.35 6.80 9.34
C LYS A 162 20.01 8.27 9.45
N MET A 163 20.07 8.76 10.68
CA MET A 163 19.89 10.16 11.02
C MET A 163 21.24 10.82 11.36
N ARG A 164 21.57 11.91 10.67
CA ARG A 164 22.76 12.74 10.93
C ARG A 164 22.40 14.21 10.83
N ARG A 165 22.70 15.02 11.86
CA ARG A 165 22.51 16.48 11.85
C ARG A 165 21.13 16.92 11.30
N ASN A 166 20.05 16.30 11.80
CA ASN A 166 18.66 16.51 11.34
C ASN A 166 18.42 16.22 9.84
N LYS A 167 19.18 15.31 9.27
CA LYS A 167 18.97 14.75 7.94
C LYS A 167 18.84 13.24 8.08
N ARG A 168 17.76 12.66 7.56
CA ARG A 168 17.49 11.23 7.61
C ARG A 168 17.50 10.66 6.21
N ASN A 169 18.28 9.62 6.00
CA ASN A 169 18.34 8.88 4.76
C ASN A 169 17.73 7.50 4.97
N LEU A 170 16.87 7.07 4.05
CA LEU A 170 16.17 5.80 4.10
C LEU A 170 16.40 5.02 2.80
N ILE A 171 16.63 3.71 2.88
CA ILE A 171 16.67 2.80 1.73
C ILE A 171 15.72 1.64 2.00
N PHE A 172 14.77 1.47 1.09
CA PHE A 172 13.84 0.35 1.06
C PHE A 172 14.11 -0.55 -0.14
N ALA A 173 14.47 -1.80 0.12
CA ALA A 173 14.60 -2.88 -0.85
C ALA A 173 14.70 -4.22 -0.11
N THR A 174 14.49 -5.33 -0.80
CA THR A 174 14.89 -6.65 -0.28
C THR A 174 16.25 -7.06 -0.84
N GLY A 175 16.92 -8.00 -0.17
CA GLY A 175 18.17 -8.57 -0.69
C GLY A 175 17.98 -9.20 -2.08
N ASP A 176 16.85 -9.88 -2.32
CA ASP A 176 16.53 -10.43 -3.65
C ASP A 176 16.33 -9.35 -4.71
N GLN A 177 15.66 -8.25 -4.36
CA GLN A 177 15.50 -7.13 -5.27
C GLN A 177 16.86 -6.53 -5.66
N LEU A 178 17.77 -6.35 -4.69
CA LEU A 178 19.12 -5.87 -4.97
C LEU A 178 19.91 -6.87 -5.81
N ARG A 179 19.84 -8.17 -5.51
CA ARG A 179 20.48 -9.22 -6.32
C ARG A 179 20.03 -9.19 -7.78
N VAL A 180 18.72 -9.04 -8.03
CA VAL A 180 18.18 -8.94 -9.40
C VAL A 180 18.63 -7.64 -10.05
N LEU A 181 18.54 -6.52 -9.33
CA LEU A 181 18.94 -5.20 -9.82
C LEU A 181 20.41 -5.17 -10.26
N PHE A 182 21.32 -5.73 -9.46
CA PHE A 182 22.76 -5.77 -9.77
C PHE A 182 23.16 -6.83 -10.79
N LYS A 183 22.30 -7.81 -11.08
CA LYS A 183 22.44 -8.72 -12.23
C LYS A 183 21.99 -8.09 -13.55
N ALA A 184 21.31 -6.94 -13.50
CA ALA A 184 20.85 -6.26 -14.70
C ALA A 184 22.00 -5.71 -15.53
N LYS A 185 21.86 -5.80 -16.86
CA LYS A 185 22.83 -5.22 -17.81
C LYS A 185 22.81 -3.69 -17.79
N GLN A 186 21.67 -3.12 -17.43
CA GLN A 186 21.47 -1.68 -17.29
C GLN A 186 20.58 -1.41 -16.09
N ILE A 187 20.99 -0.45 -15.26
CA ILE A 187 20.23 0.05 -14.12
C ILE A 187 19.82 1.48 -14.43
N LEU A 188 18.50 1.73 -14.43
CA LEU A 188 17.96 3.06 -14.61
C LEU A 188 17.72 3.68 -13.23
N MET A 189 18.21 4.90 -13.03
CA MET A 189 18.00 5.65 -11.80
C MET A 189 17.17 6.90 -12.12
N ASP A 190 15.98 6.98 -11.55
CA ASP A 190 15.10 8.14 -11.73
C ASP A 190 14.82 8.82 -10.39
N GLY A 191 15.02 10.14 -10.36
CA GLY A 191 14.73 11.00 -9.22
C GLY A 191 13.41 11.72 -9.42
N THR A 192 12.42 11.50 -8.54
CA THR A 192 11.17 12.27 -8.57
C THR A 192 11.18 13.34 -7.47
N PHE A 193 11.02 14.60 -7.88
CA PHE A 193 11.16 15.77 -7.01
C PHE A 193 9.85 16.29 -6.40
N SER A 194 8.71 15.68 -6.73
CA SER A 194 7.37 16.27 -6.50
C SER A 194 6.54 15.63 -5.38
N LEU A 195 6.98 14.53 -4.76
CA LEU A 195 6.13 13.67 -3.91
C LEU A 195 6.63 13.42 -2.47
N TYR A 196 7.62 14.16 -1.95
CA TYR A 196 8.20 13.91 -0.62
C TYR A 196 7.98 15.08 0.39
N PRO A 197 7.98 14.78 1.71
CA PRO A 197 8.01 15.81 2.75
C PRO A 197 9.18 16.80 2.58
N HIS A 198 8.96 18.09 2.81
CA HIS A 198 9.94 19.17 2.55
C HIS A 198 11.32 18.99 3.19
N PHE A 199 11.46 18.17 4.22
CA PHE A 199 12.75 17.89 4.87
C PHE A 199 13.59 16.82 4.15
N LEU A 200 12.99 16.10 3.19
CA LEU A 200 13.70 15.24 2.24
C LEU A 200 14.01 16.05 0.99
N ASN A 201 15.15 15.78 0.38
CA ASN A 201 15.62 16.54 -0.78
C ASN A 201 15.45 15.79 -2.09
N ASN A 202 15.43 14.45 -2.04
CA ASN A 202 15.29 13.56 -3.19
C ASN A 202 14.56 12.27 -2.82
N PHE A 203 13.72 11.79 -3.74
CA PHE A 203 13.27 10.40 -3.79
C PHE A 203 13.82 9.77 -5.07
N THR A 204 14.59 8.70 -4.94
CA THR A 204 15.24 8.04 -6.06
C THR A 204 14.77 6.60 -6.14
N ARG A 205 14.32 6.20 -7.34
CA ARG A 205 13.99 4.82 -7.67
C ARG A 205 15.10 4.22 -8.50
N PHE A 206 15.56 3.05 -8.11
CA PHE A 206 16.39 2.19 -8.95
C PHE A 206 15.49 1.21 -9.67
N MET A 207 15.62 1.14 -10.99
CA MET A 207 14.73 0.39 -11.86
C MET A 207 15.50 -0.49 -12.83
N GLN A 208 14.91 -1.65 -13.15
CA GLN A 208 15.28 -2.48 -14.30
C GLN A 208 14.03 -2.67 -15.16
N LEU A 209 14.12 -2.40 -16.47
CA LEU A 209 13.00 -2.52 -17.41
C LEU A 209 11.70 -1.84 -16.89
N SER A 210 11.84 -0.65 -16.29
CA SER A 210 10.74 0.14 -15.70
C SER A 210 10.11 -0.41 -14.41
N PHE A 211 10.60 -1.52 -13.87
CA PHE A 211 10.19 -2.03 -12.55
C PHE A 211 11.10 -1.47 -11.44
N PRO A 212 10.55 -0.92 -10.35
CA PRO A 212 11.36 -0.43 -9.23
C PRO A 212 11.83 -1.58 -8.33
N PHE A 213 13.13 -1.60 -8.05
CA PHE A 213 13.79 -2.60 -7.19
C PHE A 213 14.34 -2.00 -5.90
N ALA A 214 14.67 -0.71 -5.88
CA ALA A 214 15.02 -0.02 -4.64
C ALA A 214 14.42 1.38 -4.60
N PHE A 215 13.96 1.78 -3.41
CA PHE A 215 13.42 3.09 -3.14
C PHE A 215 14.31 3.80 -2.11
N VAL A 216 14.87 4.94 -2.49
CA VAL A 216 15.80 5.70 -1.66
C VAL A 216 15.22 7.07 -1.38
N LEU A 217 15.19 7.46 -0.11
CA LEU A 217 14.85 8.81 0.33
C LEU A 217 16.09 9.46 0.91
N LEU A 218 16.59 10.52 0.28
CA LEU A 218 17.80 11.21 0.71
C LEU A 218 17.47 12.62 1.21
N ALA A 219 18.08 12.99 2.33
CA ALA A 219 17.99 14.33 2.90
C ALA A 219 19.05 15.31 2.35
N GLY A 220 19.79 14.95 1.30
CA GLY A 220 20.70 15.88 0.63
C GLY A 220 21.19 15.39 -0.74
N ARG A 221 21.83 16.29 -1.49
CA ARG A 221 22.25 16.06 -2.88
C ARG A 221 23.78 16.00 -3.07
N SER A 222 24.56 16.01 -2.00
CA SER A 222 26.02 16.02 -2.11
C SER A 222 26.54 14.66 -2.59
N GLY A 223 27.63 14.66 -3.36
CA GLY A 223 28.27 13.43 -3.83
C GLY A 223 28.63 12.46 -2.69
N SER A 224 28.96 12.97 -1.50
CA SER A 224 29.20 12.16 -0.30
C SER A 224 27.97 11.36 0.16
N ILE A 225 26.76 11.93 0.03
CA ILE A 225 25.50 11.26 0.41
C ILE A 225 25.16 10.18 -0.61
N TYR A 226 25.35 10.47 -1.90
CA TYR A 226 25.16 9.48 -2.97
C TYR A 226 26.18 8.34 -2.89
N LYS A 227 27.43 8.63 -2.53
CA LYS A 227 28.45 7.60 -2.31
C LYS A 227 28.08 6.69 -1.14
N GLU A 228 27.63 7.25 -0.02
CA GLU A 228 27.16 6.47 1.14
C GLU A 228 25.93 5.62 0.76
N MET A 229 24.98 6.16 -0.01
CA MET A 229 23.84 5.41 -0.54
C MET A 229 24.27 4.23 -1.42
N LEU A 230 25.15 4.46 -2.40
CA LEU A 230 25.62 3.41 -3.31
C LEU A 230 26.35 2.31 -2.52
N GLN A 231 27.21 2.68 -1.57
CA GLN A 231 27.89 1.72 -0.69
C GLN A 231 26.91 0.82 0.06
N GLN A 232 25.79 1.37 0.56
CA GLN A 232 24.79 0.57 1.28
C GLN A 232 23.98 -0.35 0.36
N LEU A 233 23.77 0.03 -0.90
CA LEU A 233 23.18 -0.86 -1.91
C LEU A 233 24.19 -1.95 -2.34
N GLU A 234 25.48 -1.59 -2.37
CA GLU A 234 26.65 -2.39 -2.78
C GLU A 234 27.16 -3.32 -1.66
N GLU A 235 26.69 -3.19 -0.42
CA GLU A 235 27.01 -4.11 0.67
C GLU A 235 26.22 -5.43 0.60
N GLU A 236 25.32 -5.59 -0.40
CA GLU A 236 24.46 -6.77 -0.62
C GLU A 236 24.50 -7.43 -2.05
N PRO A 237 25.54 -7.26 -2.91
CA PRO A 237 25.82 -8.16 -4.02
C PRO A 237 27.17 -8.90 -3.87
N ASP A 238 27.30 -9.99 -4.64
CA ASP A 238 28.33 -11.05 -4.65
C ASP A 238 29.73 -10.75 -4.06
N ASP A 239 30.27 -11.73 -3.32
CA ASP A 239 31.56 -11.69 -2.60
C ASP A 239 32.74 -11.16 -3.46
N ILE A 240 32.74 -11.46 -4.77
CA ILE A 240 33.78 -11.02 -5.72
C ILE A 240 33.85 -9.49 -5.85
N TYR A 241 32.71 -8.80 -5.82
CA TYR A 241 32.66 -7.34 -5.93
C TYR A 241 33.16 -6.67 -4.63
N LYS A 242 32.91 -7.30 -3.48
CA LYS A 242 33.34 -6.80 -2.16
C LYS A 242 34.85 -6.90 -1.97
N ASP A 243 35.43 -8.01 -2.41
CA ASP A 243 36.82 -8.36 -2.12
C ASP A 243 37.83 -7.81 -3.13
N ASP A 244 37.42 -7.53 -4.38
CA ASP A 244 38.31 -7.00 -5.41
C ASP A 244 38.09 -5.50 -5.67
N ALA A 245 39.04 -4.68 -5.19
CA ALA A 245 39.01 -3.24 -5.36
C ALA A 245 39.08 -2.77 -6.83
N ASN A 246 39.72 -3.55 -7.71
CA ASN A 246 39.77 -3.24 -9.14
C ASN A 246 38.42 -3.50 -9.80
N VAL A 247 37.76 -4.62 -9.49
CA VAL A 247 36.40 -4.93 -9.96
C VAL A 247 35.42 -3.85 -9.51
N ARG A 248 35.47 -3.45 -8.24
CA ARG A 248 34.60 -2.40 -7.69
C ARG A 248 34.81 -1.04 -8.36
N ASN A 249 36.06 -0.61 -8.51
CA ASN A 249 36.37 0.67 -9.15
C ASN A 249 35.99 0.68 -10.64
N PHE A 250 36.19 -0.46 -11.32
CA PHE A 250 35.79 -0.65 -12.69
C PHE A 250 34.28 -0.51 -12.89
N CYS A 251 33.48 -1.26 -12.12
CA CYS A 251 32.02 -1.19 -12.18
C CYS A 251 31.47 0.21 -11.88
N ARG A 252 32.10 0.95 -10.95
CA ARG A 252 31.73 2.35 -10.67
C ARG A 252 31.94 3.28 -11.86
N ARG A 253 33.02 3.09 -12.61
CA ARG A 253 33.30 3.88 -13.82
C ARG A 253 32.36 3.48 -14.96
N LEU A 254 32.06 2.20 -15.11
CA LEU A 254 31.06 1.70 -16.07
C LEU A 254 29.66 2.30 -15.79
N MET A 255 29.23 2.34 -14.52
CA MET A 255 27.98 2.97 -14.12
C MET A 255 27.96 4.50 -14.31
N ALA A 256 29.12 5.13 -14.50
CA ALA A 256 29.24 6.56 -14.73
C ALA A 256 29.08 6.95 -16.22
N LEU A 257 29.20 5.99 -17.14
CA LEU A 257 29.11 6.24 -18.59
C LEU A 257 27.83 6.94 -19.05
N PRO A 258 26.62 6.60 -18.53
CA PRO A 258 25.39 7.29 -18.95
C PRO A 258 25.32 8.77 -18.55
N PHE A 259 26.25 9.24 -17.71
CA PHE A 259 26.34 10.64 -17.29
C PHE A 259 27.32 11.46 -18.13
N LEU A 260 28.03 10.82 -19.06
CA LEU A 260 28.86 11.54 -20.04
C LEU A 260 27.98 12.15 -21.14
N PRO A 261 28.41 13.25 -21.76
CA PRO A 261 27.83 13.74 -23.00
C PRO A 261 27.78 12.61 -24.04
N LEU A 262 26.69 12.52 -24.81
CA LEU A 262 26.44 11.39 -25.72
C LEU A 262 27.62 11.09 -26.67
N TYR A 263 28.32 12.14 -27.12
CA TYR A 263 29.45 12.05 -28.04
C TYR A 263 30.76 11.55 -27.37
N GLU A 264 30.81 11.48 -26.04
CA GLU A 264 31.95 10.97 -25.25
C GLU A 264 31.74 9.54 -24.77
N VAL A 265 30.51 9.00 -24.87
CA VAL A 265 30.15 7.70 -24.32
C VAL A 265 30.92 6.56 -25.00
N ASP A 266 30.99 6.56 -26.34
CA ASP A 266 31.65 5.50 -27.11
C ASP A 266 33.16 5.46 -26.80
N PHE A 267 33.81 6.63 -26.81
CA PHE A 267 35.22 6.76 -26.46
C PHE A 267 35.52 6.32 -25.03
N ALA A 268 34.70 6.75 -24.06
CA ALA A 268 34.90 6.37 -22.67
C ALA A 268 34.59 4.89 -22.41
N PHE A 269 33.68 4.29 -23.19
CA PHE A 269 33.40 2.86 -23.15
C PHE A 269 34.58 2.05 -23.69
N GLU A 270 35.20 2.46 -24.81
CA GLU A 270 36.40 1.84 -25.36
C GLU A 270 37.58 1.94 -24.37
N GLU A 271 37.82 3.12 -23.79
CA GLU A 271 38.87 3.32 -22.78
C GLU A 271 38.66 2.45 -21.53
N LEU A 272 37.39 2.25 -21.13
CA LEU A 272 37.05 1.34 -20.05
C LEU A 272 37.24 -0.12 -20.46
N ALA A 273 36.91 -0.51 -21.69
CA ALA A 273 37.07 -1.89 -22.16
C ALA A 273 38.53 -2.37 -22.08
N GLU A 274 39.50 -1.50 -22.33
CA GLU A 274 40.94 -1.80 -22.21
C GLU A 274 41.38 -2.09 -20.77
N GLN A 275 40.71 -1.49 -19.78
CA GLN A 275 41.05 -1.57 -18.36
C GLN A 275 40.23 -2.64 -17.61
N ARG A 276 39.59 -3.54 -18.36
CA ARG A 276 38.64 -4.53 -17.84
C ARG A 276 39.30 -5.65 -17.04
N PRO A 277 38.83 -5.91 -15.81
CA PRO A 277 39.19 -7.12 -15.06
C PRO A 277 38.74 -8.40 -15.78
N ASN A 278 39.59 -9.43 -15.84
CA ASN A 278 39.30 -10.70 -16.52
C ASN A 278 38.01 -11.38 -16.05
N VAL A 279 37.67 -11.23 -14.76
CA VAL A 279 36.43 -11.78 -14.16
C VAL A 279 35.16 -11.18 -14.79
N LEU A 280 35.25 -9.97 -15.34
CA LEU A 280 34.16 -9.28 -16.02
C LEU A 280 34.17 -9.51 -17.54
N ALA A 281 35.00 -10.44 -18.06
CA ALA A 281 35.04 -10.70 -19.49
C ALA A 281 33.69 -11.13 -20.11
N PRO A 282 32.87 -11.97 -19.45
CA PRO A 282 31.54 -12.33 -19.94
C PRO A 282 30.59 -11.13 -20.10
N LEU A 283 30.76 -10.07 -19.29
CA LEU A 283 29.93 -8.88 -19.31
C LEU A 283 30.10 -8.09 -20.62
N PHE A 284 31.32 -8.04 -21.17
CA PHE A 284 31.61 -7.31 -22.42
C PHE A 284 31.28 -8.12 -23.67
N ILE A 285 31.48 -9.45 -23.63
CA ILE A 285 30.99 -10.34 -24.70
C ILE A 285 29.48 -10.16 -24.88
N TYR A 286 28.75 -9.88 -23.80
CA TYR A 286 27.33 -9.55 -23.91
C TYR A 286 27.05 -8.22 -24.64
N PHE A 287 27.88 -7.20 -24.47
CA PHE A 287 27.73 -5.89 -25.12
C PHE A 287 28.14 -5.90 -26.59
N ASP A 288 29.15 -6.70 -26.99
CA ASP A 288 29.63 -6.76 -28.38
C ASP A 288 28.73 -7.60 -29.31
N ASN A 289 27.75 -8.33 -28.77
CA ASN A 289 26.85 -9.21 -29.51
C ASN A 289 25.47 -8.59 -29.83
N TYR A 290 25.30 -7.28 -29.61
CA TYR A 290 24.10 -6.50 -29.94
C TYR A 290 24.48 -5.12 -30.47
#